data_AF-A0A6L2PCV0-F1
#
_entry.id   AF-A0A6L2PCV0-F1
#
_cell.length_a   1.000
_cell.length_b   1.000
_cell.length_c   1.000
_cell.angle_alpha   90.00
_cell.angle_beta   90.00
_cell.angle_gamma   90.00
#
_symmetry.space_group_name_H-M   'P 1'
#
loop_
_entity.id
_entity.type
_entity.pdbx_description
1 polymer ?
#
loop_
_entity_poly.entity_id
_entity_poly.type
_entity_poly.pdbx_seq_one_letter_code
_entity_poly.pdbx_strand_id
1 'polypeptide(L)' 'MKAEDQTILTLHNKVVTHNSRISVTHDNYRTWQLHIRQVKESDRGCYMCQINTSVMKKQVGCVDVH' A
#
# COMPACT_ATOMS: atom_id res chain seq x y z
N MET A 1 1.25 -0.25 3.27
CA MET A 1 0.60 0.20 4.52
C MET A 1 0.17 1.65 4.36
N LYS A 2 -0.85 2.10 5.10
CA LYS A 2 -1.16 3.53 5.22
C LYS A 2 -0.16 4.14 6.21
N ALA A 3 0.47 5.24 5.83
CA ALA A 3 1.64 5.77 6.56
C ALA A 3 1.22 6.56 7.81
N GLU A 4 0.09 7.26 7.74
CA GLU A 4 -0.41 8.14 8.81
C GLU A 4 -0.68 7.41 10.13
N ASP A 5 -1.28 6.23 10.04
CA ASP A 5 -1.75 5.43 11.18
C ASP A 5 -1.03 4.08 11.29
N GLN A 6 -0.03 3.85 10.43
CA GLN A 6 0.71 2.59 10.31
C GLN A 6 -0.20 1.38 10.03
N THR A 7 -1.37 1.57 9.44
CA THR A 7 -2.30 0.47 9.14
C THR A 7 -1.74 -0.43 8.02
N ILE A 8 -1.58 -1.72 8.33
CA ILE A 8 -1.16 -2.74 7.36
C ILE A 8 -2.31 -3.05 6.41
N LEU A 9 -2.13 -2.70 5.13
CA LEU A 9 -3.12 -2.96 4.08
C LEU A 9 -2.90 -4.33 3.43
N THR A 10 -1.64 -4.63 3.16
CA THR A 10 -1.19 -5.80 2.40
C THR A 10 0.13 -6.30 3.00
N LEU A 11 0.37 -7.60 2.91
CA LEU A 11 1.62 -8.25 3.31
C LEU A 11 2.03 -9.21 2.19
N HIS A 12 3.23 -8.99 1.63
CA HIS A 12 3.68 -9.67 0.42
C HIS A 12 2.67 -9.54 -0.73
N ASN A 13 2.05 -10.65 -1.12
CA ASN A 13 1.04 -10.75 -2.18
C ASN A 13 -0.38 -10.95 -1.63
N LYS A 14 -0.60 -10.76 -0.31
CA LYS A 14 -1.90 -10.95 0.34
C LYS A 14 -2.44 -9.63 0.87
N VAL A 15 -3.74 -9.44 0.72
CA VAL A 15 -4.49 -8.33 1.34
C VAL A 15 -4.81 -8.72 2.79
N VAL A 16 -4.58 -7.80 3.73
CA VAL A 16 -4.81 -7.99 5.17
C VAL A 16 -5.98 -7.13 5.65
N THR A 17 -6.20 -5.97 5.02
CA THR A 17 -7.33 -5.09 5.34
C THR A 17 -8.67 -5.69 4.91
N HIS A 18 -9.74 -5.33 5.62
CA HIS A 18 -11.12 -5.65 5.25
C HIS A 18 -11.68 -4.80 4.09
N ASN A 19 -10.95 -3.78 3.65
CA ASN A 19 -11.39 -2.94 2.53
C ASN A 19 -11.26 -3.70 1.21
N SER A 20 -12.39 -4.19 0.68
CA SER A 20 -12.49 -4.95 -0.58
C SER A 20 -12.02 -4.20 -1.83
N ARG A 21 -11.83 -2.87 -1.74
CA ARG A 21 -11.30 -2.05 -2.83
C ARG A 21 -9.78 -2.13 -2.95
N ILE A 22 -9.11 -2.65 -1.93
CA ILE A 22 -7.65 -2.80 -1.89
C ILE A 22 -7.26 -4.13 -2.52
N SER A 23 -6.34 -4.09 -3.48
CA SER A 23 -5.66 -5.28 -3.99
C SER A 23 -4.16 -5.02 -4.14
N VAL A 24 -3.38 -6.10 -4.15
CA VAL A 24 -1.94 -6.04 -4.39
C VAL A 24 -1.57 -6.92 -5.57
N THR A 25 -0.68 -6.43 -6.43
CA THR A 25 -0.01 -7.25 -7.43
C THR A 25 1.49 -7.17 -7.24
N HIS A 26 2.18 -8.24 -7.63
CA HIS A 26 3.63 -8.30 -7.68
C HIS A 26 4.03 -8.67 -9.11
N ASP A 27 5.01 -7.98 -9.66
CA ASP A 27 5.49 -8.18 -11.04
C ASP A 27 6.39 -9.43 -11.20
N ASN A 28 6.43 -10.32 -10.19
CA ASN A 28 7.36 -11.45 -10.06
C ASN A 28 8.85 -11.04 -10.04
N TYR A 29 9.14 -9.75 -9.86
CA TYR A 29 10.50 -9.24 -9.77
C TYR A 29 10.67 -8.37 -8.52
N ARG A 30 10.49 -7.06 -8.63
CA ARG A 30 10.85 -6.10 -7.57
C ARG A 30 9.76 -5.08 -7.27
N THR A 31 8.61 -5.18 -7.92
CA THR A 31 7.56 -4.16 -7.82
C THR A 31 6.32 -4.73 -7.17
N TRP A 32 5.97 -4.19 -6.01
CA TRP A 32 4.67 -4.39 -5.37
C TRP A 32 3.79 -3.19 -5.68
N GLN A 33 2.66 -3.42 -6.32
CA GLN A 33 1.71 -2.39 -6.69
C GLN A 33 0.50 -2.50 -5.77
N LEU A 34 0.21 -1.43 -5.05
CA LEU A 34 -1.03 -1.28 -4.31
C LEU A 34 -2.07 -0.67 -5.24
N HIS A 35 -3.23 -1.32 -5.32
CA HIS A 35 -4.36 -0.85 -6.14
C HIS A 35 -5.50 -0.47 -5.21
N ILE A 36 -6.11 0.69 -5.46
CA ILE A 36 -7.31 1.17 -4.78
C ILE A 36 -8.39 1.37 -5.84
N ARG A 37 -9.39 0.49 -5.88
CA ARG A 37 -10.52 0.61 -6.81
C ARG A 37 -11.54 1.61 -6.28
N GLN A 38 -12.26 2.30 -7.17
CA GLN A 38 -13.32 3.26 -6.79
C GLN A 38 -12.82 4.22 -5.70
N VAL A 39 -11.78 4.98 -6.03
CA VAL A 39 -11.12 5.92 -5.12
C VAL A 39 -12.15 6.90 -4.56
N LYS A 40 -12.05 7.18 -3.25
CA LYS A 40 -12.88 8.12 -2.51
C LYS A 40 -12.00 9.18 -1.85
N GLU A 41 -12.55 10.34 -1.51
CA GLU A 41 -11.81 11.39 -0.79
C GLU A 41 -11.16 10.87 0.50
N SER A 42 -11.79 9.90 1.17
CA SER A 42 -11.24 9.25 2.37
C SER A 42 -9.96 8.43 2.13
N ASP A 43 -9.65 8.11 0.87
CA ASP A 43 -8.39 7.44 0.49
C ASP A 43 -7.25 8.43 0.27
N ARG A 44 -7.52 9.75 0.34
CA ARG A 44 -6.45 10.75 0.38
C ARG A 44 -5.51 10.43 1.54
N GLY A 45 -4.22 10.48 1.26
CA GLY A 45 -3.20 10.28 2.28
C GLY A 45 -1.92 9.65 1.74
N CYS A 46 -0.97 9.43 2.63
CA CYS A 46 0.31 8.84 2.28
C CYS A 46 0.33 7.33 2.53
N TYR A 47 0.88 6.59 1.57
CA TYR A 47 1.02 5.14 1.58
C TYR A 47 2.51 4.77 1.56
N MET A 48 2.88 3.77 2.35
CA MET A 48 4.26 3.30 2.46
C MET A 48 4.38 1.85 1.98
N CYS A 49 5.40 1.61 1.14
CA CYS A 49 5.92 0.29 0.84
C CYS A 49 7.14 0.04 1.73
N GLN A 50 7.17 -1.10 2.43
CA GLN A 50 8.27 -1.50 3.30
C GLN A 50 8.77 -2.89 2.91
N ILE A 51 10.10 -3.03 2.83
CA ILE A 51 10.77 -4.30 2.58
C ILE A 51 11.72 -4.58 3.75
N ASN A 52 11.54 -5.74 4.38
CA ASN A 52 12.34 -6.20 5.50
C ASN A 52 13.65 -6.81 4.97
N THR A 53 14.67 -5.97 4.83
CA THR A 53 16.07 -6.36 4.55
C THR A 53 16.95 -6.01 5.75
N SER A 54 18.23 -6.43 5.75
CA SER A 54 19.20 -6.12 6.82
C SER A 54 19.26 -4.62 7.16
N VAL A 55 19.14 -3.77 6.14
CA VAL A 55 18.75 -2.37 6.27
C VAL A 55 17.33 -2.23 5.74
N MET A 56 16.37 -1.86 6.59
CA MET A 56 14.97 -1.70 6.18
C MET A 56 14.85 -0.72 5.03
N LYS A 57 14.23 -1.15 3.92
CA LYS A 57 13.90 -0.27 2.80
C LYS A 57 12.46 0.20 2.94
N LYS A 58 12.25 1.52 2.84
CA LYS A 58 10.93 2.14 2.86
C LYS A 58 10.80 3.16 1.73
N GLN A 59 9.64 3.20 1.10
CA GLN A 59 9.27 4.19 0.10
C GLN A 59 7.86 4.70 0.43
N VAL A 60 7.68 6.01 0.38
CA VAL A 60 6.41 6.68 0.67
C VAL A 60 5.92 7.39 -0.58
N GLY A 61 4.63 7.27 -0.88
CA GLY A 61 3.96 8.02 -1.94
C GLY A 61 2.58 8.48 -1.45
N CYS A 62 2.20 9.72 -1.77
CA CYS A 62 0.94 10.30 -1.33
C CYS A 62 -0.05 10.36 -2.49
N VAL A 63 -1.29 10.00 -2.19
CA VAL A 63 -2.42 10.03 -3.12
C VAL A 63 -3.28 11.22 -2.77
N ASP A 64 -3.52 12.05 -3.78
CA ASP A 64 -4.54 13.10 -3.70
C ASP A 64 -5.75 12.69 -4.54
N VAL A 65 -6.94 13.11 -4.10
CA VAL A 65 -8.23 12.79 -4.67
C VAL A 65 -9.01 14.09 -4.79
N HIS A 66 -9.60 14.33 -5.96
CA HIS A 66 -10.38 15.52 -6.30
C HIS A 66 -11.76 15.11 -6.82
#